data_AF-A0AAV4QUQ8-F1
#
_entry.id   AF-A0AAV4QUQ8-F1
#
_cell.length_a   1.000
_cell.length_b   1.000
_cell.length_c   1.000
_cell.angle_alpha   90.00
_cell.angle_beta   90.00
_cell.angle_gamma   90.00
#
_symmetry.space_group_name_H-M   'P 1'
#
loop_
_entity.id
_entity.type
_entity.pdbx_description
1 polymer ?
#
loop_
_entity_poly.entity_id
_entity_poly.type
_entity_poly.pdbx_seq_one_letter_code
_entity_poly.pdbx_strand_id
1 'polypeptide(L)'
;MIDFDKKHYNQTNKCFICEQKFLPDDKKVKDHCHLTGKYRGPAHETCNLSYKIPNFIPVIIHNLSGYDARLFIKEIGFDESRLDVIPNNEERYISFSKKFGNYLKLRFIDSFKFMSFSIDKLSKNLRSAKNLKSVFKETAKHFPEDQLDLITRKGVYPYDYMDCEEKYKETELPSKEAFYNRLNECDISDEDYKHAQNVWKSFNIKNLREYSELYVKTDVLILADIFETFRDVCLKTYKLDPAWYFTAPGLSWDAMLKKTRVKLDLIHDIDMVLMIEKGVRGGISQCCNRYSKANNKYMKEYDKNKESNYLMYLDANNLYVIGL
;
A
#
# COMPACT_ATOMS: atom_id res chain seq x y z
N MET A 1 -9.64 -28.05 -24.42
CA MET A 1 -9.72 -28.90 -23.22
C MET A 1 -9.16 -30.28 -23.59
N ILE A 2 -8.09 -30.71 -22.93
CA ILE A 2 -7.39 -31.97 -23.22
C ILE A 2 -7.96 -33.13 -22.39
N ASP A 3 -7.61 -34.38 -22.69
CA ASP A 3 -8.19 -35.55 -21.98
C ASP A 3 -7.87 -35.57 -20.49
N PHE A 4 -6.71 -35.01 -20.10
CA PHE A 4 -6.37 -34.78 -18.70
C PHE A 4 -7.40 -33.88 -18.00
N ASP A 5 -7.83 -32.79 -18.63
CA ASP A 5 -8.81 -31.85 -18.07
C ASP A 5 -10.17 -32.52 -17.86
N LYS A 6 -10.59 -33.39 -18.80
CA LYS A 6 -11.84 -34.17 -18.68
C LYS A 6 -11.77 -35.12 -17.50
N LYS A 7 -10.63 -35.82 -17.35
CA LYS A 7 -10.39 -36.73 -16.23
C LYS A 7 -10.40 -35.97 -14.91
N HIS A 8 -9.69 -34.84 -14.82
CA HIS A 8 -9.70 -33.97 -13.65
C HIS A 8 -11.11 -33.49 -13.30
N TYR A 9 -11.87 -33.00 -14.28
CA TYR A 9 -13.26 -32.58 -14.08
C TYR A 9 -14.13 -33.70 -13.48
N ASN A 10 -14.06 -34.91 -14.02
CA ASN A 10 -14.89 -36.03 -13.57
C ASN A 10 -14.49 -36.52 -12.16
N GLN A 11 -13.19 -36.56 -11.87
CA GLN A 11 -12.67 -37.09 -10.59
C GLN A 11 -12.76 -36.10 -9.42
N THR A 12 -12.74 -34.80 -9.70
CA THR A 12 -12.69 -33.78 -8.64
C THR A 12 -14.08 -33.44 -8.12
N ASN A 13 -14.33 -33.71 -6.83
CA ASN A 13 -15.60 -33.40 -6.16
C ASN A 13 -15.58 -32.11 -5.31
N LYS A 14 -14.71 -31.15 -5.66
CA LYS A 14 -14.63 -29.84 -5.01
C LYS A 14 -14.64 -28.73 -6.04
N CYS A 15 -15.38 -27.65 -5.78
CA CYS A 15 -15.35 -26.46 -6.60
C CYS A 15 -14.00 -25.76 -6.45
N PHE A 16 -13.36 -25.40 -7.57
CA PHE A 16 -12.04 -24.74 -7.53
C PHE A 16 -12.11 -23.28 -7.04
N ILE A 17 -13.29 -22.65 -7.06
CA ILE A 17 -13.50 -21.23 -6.69
C ILE A 17 -13.75 -21.09 -5.18
N CYS A 18 -14.78 -21.76 -4.67
CA CYS A 18 -15.18 -21.65 -3.26
C CYS A 18 -14.62 -22.76 -2.37
N GLU A 19 -13.92 -23.73 -2.97
CA GLU A 19 -13.27 -24.88 -2.31
C GLU A 19 -14.21 -25.82 -1.56
N GLN A 20 -15.54 -25.64 -1.70
CA GLN A 20 -16.55 -26.52 -1.13
C GLN A 20 -16.76 -27.76 -2.00
N LYS A 21 -17.25 -28.84 -1.36
CA LYS A 21 -17.69 -30.04 -2.08
C LYS A 21 -18.99 -29.76 -2.84
N PHE A 22 -19.18 -30.44 -3.96
CA PHE A 22 -20.48 -30.44 -4.63
C PHE A 22 -21.47 -31.31 -3.84
N LEU A 23 -22.64 -30.77 -3.58
CA LEU A 23 -23.81 -31.48 -3.07
C LEU A 23 -24.60 -32.11 -4.24
N PRO A 24 -25.49 -33.07 -3.98
CA PRO A 24 -26.25 -33.75 -5.04
C PRO A 24 -27.06 -32.82 -5.94
N ASP A 25 -27.59 -31.73 -5.38
CA ASP A 25 -28.40 -30.73 -6.09
C ASP A 25 -27.56 -29.65 -6.79
N ASP A 26 -26.24 -29.64 -6.56
CA ASP A 26 -25.37 -28.63 -7.14
C ASP A 26 -25.10 -28.91 -8.62
N LYS A 27 -25.33 -27.89 -9.45
CA LYS A 27 -24.94 -27.94 -10.86
C LYS A 27 -23.45 -27.69 -11.03
N LYS A 28 -22.72 -28.77 -11.30
CA LYS A 28 -21.28 -28.76 -11.60
C LYS A 28 -21.04 -28.32 -13.06
N VAL A 29 -20.21 -27.28 -13.23
CA VAL A 29 -19.83 -26.71 -14.53
C VAL A 29 -18.32 -26.61 -14.68
N LYS A 30 -17.83 -26.43 -15.91
CA LYS A 30 -16.40 -26.26 -16.22
C LYS A 30 -16.08 -24.77 -16.29
N ASP A 31 -15.19 -24.30 -15.42
CA ASP A 31 -14.70 -22.92 -15.49
C ASP A 31 -13.45 -22.82 -16.38
N HIS A 32 -13.40 -21.73 -17.14
CA HIS A 32 -12.31 -21.42 -18.05
C HIS A 32 -11.84 -19.99 -17.85
N CYS A 33 -10.54 -19.76 -18.03
CA CYS A 33 -10.00 -18.41 -18.07
C CYS A 33 -10.56 -17.65 -19.27
N HIS A 34 -11.33 -16.57 -19.05
CA HIS A 34 -11.90 -15.79 -20.16
C HIS A 34 -10.83 -15.06 -21.01
N LEU A 35 -9.60 -14.90 -20.51
CA LEU A 35 -8.50 -14.29 -21.27
C LEU A 35 -7.72 -15.31 -22.09
N THR A 36 -7.48 -16.52 -21.57
CA THR A 36 -6.59 -17.51 -22.21
C THR A 36 -7.34 -18.73 -22.77
N GLY A 37 -8.64 -18.87 -22.47
CA GLY A 37 -9.45 -20.04 -22.79
C GLY A 37 -9.08 -21.32 -22.02
N LYS A 38 -8.07 -21.28 -21.15
CA LYS A 38 -7.56 -22.46 -20.45
C LYS A 38 -8.51 -22.90 -19.34
N TYR A 39 -8.72 -24.21 -19.23
CA TYR A 39 -9.50 -24.81 -18.14
C TYR A 39 -8.82 -24.56 -16.79
N ARG A 40 -9.61 -24.17 -15.79
CA ARG A 40 -9.13 -23.92 -14.42
C ARG A 40 -9.59 -24.99 -13.45
N GLY A 41 -10.84 -25.46 -13.58
CA GLY A 41 -11.36 -26.50 -12.71
C GLY A 41 -12.88 -26.66 -12.78
N PRO A 42 -13.43 -27.65 -12.07
CA PRO A 42 -14.87 -27.73 -11.87
C PRO A 42 -15.33 -26.62 -10.92
N ALA A 43 -16.48 -26.02 -11.18
CA ALA A 43 -17.07 -24.99 -10.35
C ALA A 43 -18.58 -25.20 -10.16
N HIS A 44 -19.16 -24.64 -9.10
CA HIS A 44 -20.61 -24.48 -9.02
C HIS A 44 -21.02 -23.49 -10.11
N GLU A 45 -22.19 -23.70 -10.74
CA GLU A 45 -22.73 -22.75 -11.73
C GLU A 45 -22.79 -21.32 -11.17
N THR A 46 -23.28 -21.16 -9.94
CA THR A 46 -23.36 -19.87 -9.24
C THR A 46 -21.98 -19.24 -9.01
N CYS A 47 -21.00 -20.03 -8.57
CA CYS A 47 -19.62 -19.56 -8.41
C CYS A 47 -19.03 -19.12 -9.75
N ASN A 48 -19.21 -19.91 -10.80
CA ASN A 48 -18.71 -19.62 -12.15
C ASN A 48 -19.29 -18.30 -12.69
N LEU A 49 -20.60 -18.10 -12.56
CA LEU A 49 -21.26 -16.85 -12.97
C LEU A 49 -20.80 -15.62 -12.16
N SER A 50 -20.44 -15.84 -10.90
CA SER A 50 -19.95 -14.78 -10.00
C SER A 50 -18.46 -14.49 -10.20
N TYR A 51 -17.70 -15.39 -10.81
CA TYR A 51 -16.26 -15.29 -10.98
C TYR A 51 -15.91 -14.38 -12.16
N LYS A 52 -15.84 -13.08 -11.87
CA LYS A 52 -15.62 -12.04 -12.87
C LYS A 52 -14.18 -11.56 -12.87
N ILE A 53 -13.69 -11.25 -14.06
CA ILE A 53 -12.42 -10.55 -14.23
C ILE A 53 -12.66 -9.06 -13.95
N PRO A 54 -11.81 -8.40 -13.15
CA PRO A 54 -11.86 -6.96 -12.96
C PRO A 54 -11.85 -6.22 -14.30
N ASN A 55 -12.75 -5.26 -14.47
CA ASN A 55 -12.80 -4.39 -15.64
C ASN A 55 -11.99 -3.09 -15.44
N PHE A 56 -10.94 -3.14 -14.62
CA PHE A 56 -10.09 -2.00 -14.33
C PHE A 56 -8.61 -2.39 -14.25
N ILE A 57 -7.74 -1.41 -14.54
CA ILE A 57 -6.30 -1.46 -14.27
C ILE A 57 -6.03 -0.57 -13.05
N PRO A 58 -5.47 -1.11 -11.96
CA PRO A 58 -5.08 -0.30 -10.82
C PRO A 58 -3.84 0.54 -11.16
N VAL A 59 -3.92 1.85 -10.91
CA VAL A 59 -2.82 2.80 -10.94
C VAL A 59 -2.49 3.15 -9.50
N ILE A 60 -1.30 2.76 -9.05
CA ILE A 60 -0.90 2.89 -7.65
C ILE A 60 -0.02 4.13 -7.49
N ILE A 61 -0.43 5.04 -6.62
CA ILE A 61 0.33 6.25 -6.29
C ILE A 61 0.46 6.32 -4.76
N HIS A 62 1.65 6.67 -4.27
CA HIS A 62 1.89 6.72 -2.83
C HIS A 62 1.41 8.04 -2.22
N ASN A 63 0.52 7.95 -1.24
CA ASN A 63 -0.14 9.09 -0.61
C ASN A 63 -0.91 9.98 -1.60
N LEU A 64 -1.52 9.35 -2.60
CA LEU A 64 -2.37 9.98 -3.62
C LEU A 64 -3.41 10.92 -2.98
N SER A 65 -4.07 10.47 -1.92
CA SER A 65 -5.15 11.22 -1.26
C SER A 65 -4.64 12.51 -0.59
N GLY A 66 -3.36 12.55 -0.24
CA GLY A 66 -2.73 13.65 0.48
C GLY A 66 -2.14 14.73 -0.42
N TYR A 67 -1.72 14.38 -1.64
CA TYR A 67 -1.01 15.28 -2.55
C TYR A 67 -1.66 15.37 -3.94
N ASP A 68 -1.61 14.29 -4.72
CA ASP A 68 -1.80 14.39 -6.18
C ASP A 68 -3.26 14.30 -6.64
N ALA A 69 -4.15 13.72 -5.84
CA ALA A 69 -5.52 13.40 -6.27
C ALA A 69 -6.27 14.64 -6.80
N ARG A 70 -6.13 15.78 -6.11
CA ARG A 70 -6.80 17.03 -6.49
C ARG A 70 -6.31 17.56 -7.83
N LEU A 71 -5.00 17.46 -8.10
CA LEU A 71 -4.40 17.89 -9.36
C LEU A 71 -4.94 17.04 -10.51
N PHE A 72 -4.92 15.71 -10.36
CA PHE A 72 -5.40 14.80 -11.39
C PHE A 72 -6.90 14.92 -11.63
N ILE A 73 -7.72 14.98 -10.58
CA ILE A 73 -9.18 15.09 -10.74
C ILE A 73 -9.56 16.38 -11.45
N LYS A 74 -8.88 17.49 -11.13
CA LYS A 74 -9.13 18.78 -11.79
C LYS A 74 -8.86 18.68 -13.29
N GLU A 75 -7.72 18.13 -13.70
CA GLU A 75 -7.35 18.06 -15.12
C GLU A 75 -8.12 16.98 -15.88
N ILE A 76 -8.32 15.80 -15.29
CA ILE A 76 -9.01 14.65 -15.92
C ILE A 76 -10.54 14.87 -15.97
N GLY A 77 -11.06 15.75 -15.11
CA GLY A 77 -12.47 16.08 -15.02
C GLY A 77 -13.00 16.97 -16.15
N PHE A 78 -12.14 17.63 -16.92
CA PHE A 78 -12.55 18.50 -18.04
C PHE A 78 -12.96 17.74 -19.31
N ASP A 79 -12.63 16.45 -19.39
CA ASP A 79 -12.99 15.60 -20.52
C ASP A 79 -14.43 15.07 -20.39
N GLU A 80 -15.12 14.90 -21.53
CA GLU A 80 -16.51 14.43 -21.62
C GLU A 80 -16.73 13.03 -21.02
N SER A 81 -15.67 12.23 -20.90
CA SER A 81 -15.80 10.87 -20.37
C SER A 81 -15.99 10.85 -18.84
N ARG A 82 -16.99 10.08 -18.40
CA ARG A 82 -17.40 9.98 -16.99
C ARG A 82 -16.26 9.57 -16.06
N LEU A 83 -15.97 10.44 -15.08
CA LEU A 83 -15.09 10.20 -13.95
C LEU A 83 -15.92 9.67 -12.76
N ASP A 84 -15.56 8.49 -12.24
CA ASP A 84 -16.18 7.93 -11.03
C ASP A 84 -15.27 8.27 -9.82
N VAL A 85 -15.78 8.96 -8.80
CA VAL A 85 -14.99 9.45 -7.66
C VAL A 85 -15.55 8.91 -6.35
N ILE A 86 -14.66 8.52 -5.42
CA ILE A 86 -14.99 8.14 -4.04
C ILE A 86 -14.39 9.21 -3.10
N PRO A 87 -15.16 10.25 -2.74
CA PRO A 87 -14.68 11.28 -1.83
C PRO A 87 -14.62 10.76 -0.38
N ASN A 88 -13.63 11.25 0.37
CA ASN A 88 -13.59 11.11 1.84
C ASN A 88 -14.11 12.38 2.52
N ASN A 89 -13.70 13.52 1.99
CA ASN A 89 -14.22 14.85 2.32
C ASN A 89 -14.06 15.76 1.08
N GLU A 90 -14.31 17.06 1.21
CA GLU A 90 -14.24 18.01 0.09
C GLU A 90 -12.83 18.16 -0.51
N GLU A 91 -11.78 17.82 0.23
CA GLU A 91 -10.39 18.00 -0.19
C GLU A 91 -9.66 16.68 -0.51
N ARG A 92 -10.07 15.58 0.12
CA ARG A 92 -9.42 14.28 0.07
C ARG A 92 -10.31 13.24 -0.56
N TYR A 93 -9.75 12.51 -1.52
CA TYR A 93 -10.42 11.46 -2.27
C TYR A 93 -9.79 10.11 -1.92
N ILE A 94 -10.61 9.10 -1.65
CA ILE A 94 -10.12 7.72 -1.39
C ILE A 94 -9.59 7.10 -2.69
N SER A 95 -10.32 7.31 -3.78
CA SER A 95 -9.99 6.79 -5.11
C SER A 95 -10.81 7.53 -6.16
N PHE A 96 -10.32 7.53 -7.38
CA PHE A 96 -11.09 7.91 -8.56
C PHE A 96 -10.78 6.94 -9.71
N SER A 97 -11.71 6.83 -10.64
CA SER A 97 -11.58 5.96 -11.80
C SER A 97 -12.04 6.66 -13.06
N LYS A 98 -11.22 6.59 -14.11
CA LYS A 98 -11.52 7.13 -15.44
C LYS A 98 -11.83 5.99 -16.38
N LYS A 99 -12.95 6.07 -17.10
CA LYS A 99 -13.28 5.08 -18.15
C LYS A 99 -12.35 5.27 -19.35
N PHE A 100 -11.86 4.15 -19.88
CA PHE A 100 -11.07 4.11 -21.10
C PHE A 100 -11.74 3.15 -22.08
N GLY A 101 -12.31 3.70 -23.15
CA GLY A 101 -13.20 2.96 -24.05
C GLY A 101 -14.49 2.50 -23.37
N ASN A 102 -15.10 1.44 -23.91
CA ASN A 102 -16.45 1.01 -23.48
C ASN A 102 -16.48 0.16 -22.20
N TYR A 103 -15.36 -0.50 -21.85
CA TYR A 103 -15.37 -1.53 -20.82
C TYR A 103 -14.29 -1.37 -19.73
N LEU A 104 -13.15 -0.75 -20.04
CA LEU A 104 -12.02 -0.68 -19.14
C LEU A 104 -12.03 0.61 -18.32
N LYS A 105 -11.49 0.57 -17.11
CA LYS A 105 -11.27 1.75 -16.27
C LYS A 105 -9.84 1.80 -15.76
N LEU A 106 -9.24 2.98 -15.72
CA LEU A 106 -8.05 3.21 -14.89
C LEU A 106 -8.53 3.57 -13.50
N ARG A 107 -8.16 2.79 -12.48
CA ARG A 107 -8.54 3.01 -11.09
C ARG A 107 -7.33 3.45 -10.28
N PHE A 108 -7.36 4.67 -9.80
CA PHE A 108 -6.27 5.24 -9.01
C PHE A 108 -6.44 4.86 -7.54
N ILE A 109 -5.45 4.18 -6.97
CA ILE A 109 -5.44 3.74 -5.58
C ILE A 109 -4.21 4.26 -4.84
N ASP A 110 -4.41 4.52 -3.55
CA ASP A 110 -3.40 5.09 -2.68
C ASP A 110 -2.67 3.99 -1.90
N SER A 111 -1.40 3.74 -2.20
CA SER A 111 -0.63 2.71 -1.49
C SER A 111 -0.46 3.00 0.00
N PHE A 112 -0.53 4.28 0.42
CA PHE A 112 -0.44 4.67 1.83
C PHE A 112 -1.67 4.21 2.64
N LYS A 113 -2.82 4.01 1.97
CA LYS A 113 -4.04 3.43 2.59
C LYS A 113 -3.94 1.92 2.82
N PHE A 114 -2.89 1.28 2.29
CA PHE A 114 -2.56 -0.13 2.56
C PHE A 114 -1.38 -0.25 3.51
N MET A 115 -0.35 0.56 3.30
CA MET A 115 0.90 0.57 4.04
C MET A 115 1.21 1.98 4.49
N SER A 116 0.75 2.34 5.69
CA SER A 116 0.79 3.69 6.25
C SER A 116 2.18 4.12 6.75
N PHE A 117 3.20 3.97 5.91
CA PHE A 117 4.58 4.37 6.16
C PHE A 117 5.17 4.99 4.91
N SER A 118 6.21 5.82 5.07
CA SER A 118 6.93 6.40 3.93
C SER A 118 7.60 5.32 3.08
N ILE A 119 7.77 5.61 1.79
CA ILE A 119 8.57 4.77 0.87
C ILE A 119 9.96 4.49 1.45
N ASP A 120 10.59 5.45 2.13
CA ASP A 120 11.90 5.25 2.77
C ASP A 120 11.85 4.14 3.84
N LYS A 121 10.87 4.20 4.74
CA LYS A 121 10.73 3.18 5.80
C LYS A 121 10.35 1.82 5.23
N LEU A 122 9.49 1.78 4.21
CA LEU A 122 9.08 0.55 3.54
C LEU A 122 10.24 -0.08 2.76
N SER A 123 11.03 0.73 2.04
CA SER A 123 12.22 0.27 1.34
C SER A 123 13.28 -0.26 2.31
N LYS A 124 13.54 0.45 3.42
CA LYS A 124 14.46 -0.02 4.48
C LYS A 124 14.04 -1.39 5.04
N ASN A 125 12.74 -1.63 5.20
CA ASN A 125 12.24 -2.94 5.60
C ASN A 125 12.56 -4.02 4.56
N LEU A 126 12.32 -3.77 3.27
CA LEU A 126 12.62 -4.72 2.19
C LEU A 126 14.11 -4.99 2.04
N ARG A 127 14.95 -3.96 2.19
CA ARG A 127 16.42 -4.07 2.15
C ARG A 127 16.99 -4.94 3.27
N SER A 128 16.23 -5.22 4.34
CA SER A 128 16.67 -6.14 5.40
C SER A 128 16.72 -7.61 4.94
N ALA A 129 16.17 -7.93 3.77
CA ALA A 129 16.25 -9.26 3.18
C ALA A 129 17.68 -9.57 2.69
N LYS A 130 18.09 -10.84 2.78
CA LYS A 130 19.45 -11.29 2.42
C LYS A 130 19.83 -11.07 0.95
N ASN A 131 18.87 -10.95 0.04
CA ASN A 131 19.11 -10.83 -1.40
C ASN A 131 18.24 -9.73 -1.99
N LEU A 132 18.85 -8.58 -2.30
CA LEU A 132 18.18 -7.40 -2.86
C LEU A 132 17.51 -7.69 -4.20
N LYS A 133 18.20 -8.39 -5.12
CA LYS A 133 17.68 -8.71 -6.46
C LYS A 133 16.40 -9.54 -6.42
N SER A 134 16.28 -10.41 -5.41
CA SER A 134 15.09 -11.26 -5.24
C SER A 134 13.86 -10.48 -4.75
N VAL A 135 14.08 -9.35 -4.05
CA VAL A 135 13.02 -8.52 -3.47
C VAL A 135 12.69 -7.34 -4.37
N PHE A 136 13.71 -6.69 -4.92
CA PHE A 136 13.59 -5.56 -5.84
C PHE A 136 13.61 -6.02 -7.30
N LYS A 137 12.63 -6.87 -7.67
CA LYS A 137 12.57 -7.55 -8.97
C LYS A 137 12.34 -6.56 -10.11
N GLU A 138 11.46 -5.57 -9.93
CA GLU A 138 11.15 -4.57 -10.94
C GLU A 138 12.31 -3.61 -11.11
N THR A 139 12.88 -3.15 -10.00
CA THR A 139 14.07 -2.30 -10.02
C THR A 139 15.27 -3.00 -10.69
N ALA A 140 15.50 -4.28 -10.41
CA ALA A 140 16.59 -5.07 -11.00
C ALA A 140 16.45 -5.33 -12.51
N LYS A 141 15.30 -5.07 -13.12
CA LYS A 141 15.16 -5.09 -14.58
C LYS A 141 15.76 -3.86 -15.25
N HIS A 142 15.91 -2.77 -14.51
CA HIS A 142 16.35 -1.47 -15.05
C HIS A 142 17.74 -1.06 -14.61
N PHE A 143 18.30 -1.69 -13.57
CA PHE A 143 19.61 -1.36 -13.02
C PHE A 143 20.46 -2.62 -12.84
N PRO A 144 21.78 -2.52 -13.06
CA PRO A 144 22.71 -3.62 -12.81
C PRO A 144 22.85 -3.89 -11.30
N GLU A 145 23.28 -5.12 -10.97
CA GLU A 145 23.26 -5.64 -9.61
C GLU A 145 24.19 -4.88 -8.65
N ASP A 146 25.31 -4.38 -9.14
CA ASP A 146 26.29 -3.56 -8.41
C ASP A 146 25.73 -2.18 -8.01
N GLN A 147 24.74 -1.67 -8.74
CA GLN A 147 24.09 -0.40 -8.45
C GLN A 147 22.85 -0.53 -7.56
N LEU A 148 22.31 -1.74 -7.38
CA LEU A 148 21.06 -1.97 -6.65
C LEU A 148 21.08 -1.46 -5.21
N ASP A 149 22.18 -1.66 -4.49
CA ASP A 149 22.25 -1.18 -3.10
C ASP A 149 22.10 0.35 -3.01
N LEU A 150 22.64 1.06 -3.99
CA LEU A 150 22.59 2.51 -4.06
C LEU A 150 21.18 3.00 -4.38
N ILE A 151 20.54 2.45 -5.42
CA ILE A 151 19.24 2.94 -5.91
C ILE A 151 18.03 2.37 -5.16
N THR A 152 18.18 1.32 -4.36
CA THR A 152 17.09 0.82 -3.50
C THR A 152 16.95 1.65 -2.23
N ARG A 153 17.99 2.36 -1.80
CA ARG A 153 17.85 3.43 -0.81
C ARG A 153 17.05 4.57 -1.43
N LYS A 154 16.07 5.12 -0.69
CA LYS A 154 15.29 6.25 -1.19
C LYS A 154 16.22 7.42 -1.50
N GLY A 155 16.07 7.98 -2.71
CA GLY A 155 16.79 9.17 -3.11
C GLY A 155 16.41 10.37 -2.23
N VAL A 156 17.27 11.39 -2.26
CA VAL A 156 16.96 12.71 -1.72
C VAL A 156 16.83 13.69 -2.87
N TYR A 157 16.05 14.75 -2.67
CA TYR A 157 15.74 15.70 -3.74
C TYR A 157 15.59 17.11 -3.18
N PRO A 158 16.15 18.14 -3.83
CA PRO A 158 16.09 19.51 -3.35
C PRO A 158 14.79 20.17 -3.82
N TYR A 159 13.66 19.80 -3.21
CA TYR A 159 12.32 20.21 -3.64
C TYR A 159 12.13 21.72 -3.75
N ASP A 160 12.54 22.47 -2.71
CA ASP A 160 12.40 23.93 -2.67
C ASP A 160 13.37 24.64 -3.62
N TYR A 161 14.49 24.00 -3.95
CA TYR A 161 15.42 24.52 -4.94
C TYR A 161 14.86 24.38 -6.36
N MET A 162 14.18 23.28 -6.70
CA MET A 162 13.69 23.01 -8.05
C MET A 162 12.40 23.76 -8.38
N ASP A 163 12.50 25.09 -8.47
CA ASP A 163 11.37 26.03 -8.65
C ASP A 163 11.18 26.55 -10.09
N CYS A 164 12.13 26.31 -11.01
CA CYS A 164 12.05 26.74 -12.40
C CYS A 164 12.68 25.73 -13.37
N GLU A 165 12.32 25.82 -14.65
CA GLU A 165 12.79 24.89 -15.68
C GLU A 165 14.27 25.09 -16.02
N GLU A 166 14.79 26.31 -15.85
CA GLU A 166 16.19 26.65 -16.12
C GLU A 166 17.15 25.84 -15.25
N LYS A 167 16.77 25.56 -13.99
CA LYS A 167 17.57 24.76 -13.05
C LYS A 167 17.84 23.36 -13.56
N TYR A 168 16.96 22.77 -14.38
CA TYR A 168 17.21 21.47 -14.99
C TYR A 168 18.47 21.42 -15.86
N LYS A 169 18.94 22.57 -16.36
CA LYS A 169 20.14 22.68 -17.20
C LYS A 169 21.43 22.79 -16.38
N GLU A 170 21.35 23.03 -15.07
CA GLU A 170 22.51 23.13 -14.21
C GLU A 170 23.27 21.80 -14.18
N THR A 171 24.59 21.88 -14.31
CA THR A 171 25.48 20.73 -14.51
C THR A 171 26.16 20.25 -13.23
N GLU A 172 25.77 20.82 -12.09
CA GLU A 172 26.34 20.50 -10.77
C GLU A 172 25.23 20.13 -9.79
N LEU A 173 25.56 19.29 -8.82
CA LEU A 173 24.66 19.00 -7.71
C LEU A 173 24.57 20.25 -6.81
N PRO A 174 23.36 20.71 -6.45
CA PRO A 174 23.18 21.86 -5.57
C PRO A 174 23.90 21.69 -4.23
N SER A 175 24.23 22.81 -3.59
CA SER A 175 24.87 22.78 -2.27
C SER A 175 23.98 22.11 -1.22
N LYS A 176 24.56 21.70 -0.10
CA LYS A 176 23.81 21.02 0.98
C LYS A 176 22.66 21.87 1.51
N GLU A 177 22.86 23.19 1.59
CA GLU A 177 21.88 24.16 2.06
C GLU A 177 20.66 24.25 1.13
N ALA A 178 20.86 24.00 -0.18
CA ALA A 178 19.78 23.98 -1.16
C ALA A 178 18.81 22.78 -0.99
N PHE A 179 19.17 21.78 -0.18
CA PHE A 179 18.29 20.66 0.18
C PHE A 179 17.42 20.93 1.41
N TYR A 180 17.42 22.16 1.96
CA TYR A 180 16.52 22.53 3.04
C TYR A 180 15.05 22.30 2.65
N ASN A 181 14.29 21.63 3.52
CA ASN A 181 12.89 21.33 3.29
C ASN A 181 12.02 22.26 4.14
N ARG A 182 11.33 23.21 3.49
CA ARG A 182 10.42 24.17 4.14
C ARG A 182 9.19 23.52 4.76
N LEU A 183 8.75 22.38 4.23
CA LEU A 183 7.53 21.69 4.70
C LEU A 183 7.75 21.03 6.07
N ASN A 184 8.97 20.57 6.33
CA ASN A 184 9.38 19.96 7.60
C ASN A 184 10.32 20.85 8.43
N GLU A 185 10.65 22.04 7.93
CA GLU A 185 11.60 23.00 8.50
C GLU A 185 12.94 22.37 8.91
N CYS A 186 13.48 21.48 8.07
CA CYS A 186 14.67 20.69 8.41
C CYS A 186 15.74 20.69 7.32
N ASP A 187 17.00 20.74 7.75
CA ASP A 187 18.16 20.49 6.91
C ASP A 187 18.31 19.01 6.55
N ILE A 188 18.95 18.75 5.42
CA ILE A 188 19.37 17.40 5.04
C ILE A 188 20.51 16.91 5.95
N SER A 189 20.50 15.62 6.28
CA SER A 189 21.59 14.99 7.01
C SER A 189 22.87 14.89 6.17
N ASP A 190 24.05 14.85 6.79
CA ASP A 190 25.32 14.63 6.08
C ASP A 190 25.34 13.29 5.34
N GLU A 191 24.71 12.26 5.92
CA GLU A 191 24.61 10.92 5.34
C GLU A 191 23.74 10.88 4.08
N ASP A 192 22.66 11.68 4.05
CA ASP A 192 21.76 11.80 2.91
C ASP A 192 22.36 12.66 1.80
N TYR A 193 23.03 13.75 2.14
CA TYR A 193 23.72 14.57 1.14
C TYR A 193 24.90 13.81 0.50
N LYS A 194 25.68 13.07 1.29
CA LYS A 194 26.73 12.18 0.78
C LYS A 194 26.16 11.11 -0.14
N HIS A 195 24.95 10.62 0.15
CA HIS A 195 24.26 9.68 -0.73
C HIS A 195 23.89 10.31 -2.07
N ALA A 196 23.37 11.54 -2.08
CA ALA A 196 23.11 12.29 -3.32
C ALA A 196 24.38 12.43 -4.17
N GLN A 197 25.51 12.79 -3.55
CA GLN A 197 26.80 12.91 -4.22
C GLN A 197 27.27 11.58 -4.82
N ASN A 198 27.08 10.46 -4.10
CA ASN A 198 27.40 9.13 -4.60
C ASN A 198 26.53 8.76 -5.80
N VAL A 199 25.22 9.00 -5.74
CA VAL A 199 24.30 8.78 -6.87
C VAL A 199 24.72 9.60 -8.09
N TRP A 200 25.00 10.89 -7.90
CA TRP A 200 25.45 11.79 -8.96
C TRP A 200 26.68 11.26 -9.68
N LYS A 201 27.69 10.81 -8.91
CA LYS A 201 28.94 10.27 -9.46
C LYS A 201 28.75 8.89 -10.09
N SER A 202 28.08 7.96 -9.42
CA SER A 202 27.93 6.58 -9.88
C SER A 202 27.14 6.46 -11.19
N PHE A 203 26.19 7.37 -11.42
CA PHE A 203 25.38 7.39 -12.65
C PHE A 203 25.91 8.36 -13.71
N ASN A 204 27.07 9.00 -13.50
CA ASN A 204 27.64 10.00 -14.40
C ASN A 204 26.63 11.08 -14.83
N ILE A 205 25.89 11.60 -13.85
CA ILE A 205 24.81 12.55 -14.08
C ILE A 205 25.40 13.87 -14.59
N LYS A 206 24.85 14.37 -15.70
CA LYS A 206 25.36 15.57 -16.38
C LYS A 206 24.67 16.85 -15.97
N ASN A 207 23.41 16.75 -15.55
CA ASN A 207 22.60 17.90 -15.17
C ASN A 207 21.45 17.50 -14.24
N LEU A 208 20.78 18.51 -13.67
CA LEU A 208 19.67 18.28 -12.75
C LEU A 208 18.45 17.62 -13.41
N ARG A 209 18.27 17.70 -14.74
CA ARG A 209 17.23 16.94 -15.43
C ARG A 209 17.44 15.44 -15.32
N GLU A 210 18.64 14.97 -15.66
CA GLU A 210 18.99 13.55 -15.55
C GLU A 210 18.88 13.06 -14.09
N TYR A 211 19.26 13.90 -13.11
CA TYR A 211 19.06 13.59 -11.69
C TYR A 211 17.59 13.43 -11.32
N SER A 212 16.73 14.32 -11.81
CA SER A 212 15.29 14.31 -11.54
C SER A 212 14.59 13.12 -12.18
N GLU A 213 14.94 12.80 -13.43
CA GLU A 213 14.42 11.63 -14.13
C GLU A 213 14.84 10.33 -13.41
N LEU A 214 16.09 10.25 -12.94
CA LEU A 214 16.55 9.13 -12.13
C LEU A 214 15.79 9.03 -10.80
N TYR A 215 15.64 10.15 -10.09
CA TYR A 215 14.91 10.23 -8.81
C TYR A 215 13.47 9.74 -8.94
N VAL A 216 12.74 10.24 -9.94
CA VAL A 216 11.34 9.83 -10.17
C VAL A 216 11.26 8.36 -10.58
N LYS A 217 12.16 7.91 -11.46
CA LYS A 217 12.20 6.51 -11.90
C LYS A 217 12.47 5.55 -10.75
N THR A 218 13.43 5.86 -9.86
CA THR A 218 13.73 5.00 -8.71
C THR A 218 12.59 5.00 -7.70
N ASP A 219 11.98 6.15 -7.37
CA ASP A 219 10.83 6.21 -6.45
C ASP A 219 9.65 5.35 -6.97
N VAL A 220 9.37 5.37 -8.27
CA VAL A 220 8.32 4.55 -8.91
C VAL A 220 8.66 3.06 -8.87
N LEU A 221 9.90 2.68 -9.20
CA LEU A 221 10.32 1.27 -9.21
C LEU A 221 10.37 0.68 -7.80
N ILE A 222 10.87 1.43 -6.81
CA ILE A 222 10.84 1.04 -5.41
C ILE A 222 9.40 0.86 -4.93
N LEU A 223 8.49 1.77 -5.28
CA LEU A 223 7.08 1.64 -4.94
C LEU A 223 6.46 0.38 -5.58
N ALA A 224 6.79 0.08 -6.83
CA ALA A 224 6.34 -1.14 -7.50
C ALA A 224 6.82 -2.39 -6.75
N ASP A 225 8.11 -2.47 -6.40
CA ASP A 225 8.66 -3.61 -5.64
C ASP A 225 8.01 -3.75 -4.24
N ILE A 226 7.75 -2.63 -3.57
CA ILE A 226 7.02 -2.60 -2.29
C ILE A 226 5.62 -3.19 -2.45
N PHE A 227 4.87 -2.70 -3.44
CA PHE A 227 3.49 -3.10 -3.60
C PHE A 227 3.36 -4.54 -4.15
N GLU A 228 4.24 -4.97 -5.05
CA GLU A 228 4.29 -6.36 -5.52
C GLU A 228 4.65 -7.33 -4.37
N THR A 229 5.59 -6.95 -3.50
CA THR A 229 5.89 -7.76 -2.30
C THR A 229 4.68 -7.85 -1.38
N PHE A 230 3.95 -6.74 -1.18
CA PHE A 230 2.71 -6.74 -0.41
C PHE A 230 1.64 -7.64 -1.05
N ARG A 231 1.49 -7.59 -2.39
CA ARG A 231 0.60 -8.49 -3.14
C ARG A 231 0.97 -9.95 -2.95
N ASP A 232 2.24 -10.31 -3.06
CA ASP A 232 2.73 -11.68 -2.83
C ASP A 232 2.37 -12.17 -1.42
N VAL A 233 2.55 -11.34 -0.40
CA VAL A 233 2.19 -11.66 0.99
C VAL A 233 0.68 -11.87 1.15
N CYS A 234 -0.14 -10.98 0.59
CA CYS A 234 -1.60 -11.07 0.66
C CYS A 234 -2.15 -12.27 -0.11
N LEU A 235 -1.62 -12.56 -1.30
CA LEU A 235 -1.98 -13.74 -2.10
C LEU A 235 -1.58 -15.03 -1.39
N LYS A 236 -0.40 -15.06 -0.74
CA LYS A 236 0.03 -16.22 0.05
C LYS A 236 -0.88 -16.44 1.27
N THR A 237 -1.19 -15.37 2.01
CA THR A 237 -1.84 -15.43 3.32
C THR A 237 -3.37 -15.48 3.25
N TYR A 238 -3.96 -14.66 2.38
CA TYR A 238 -5.42 -14.47 2.28
C TYR A 238 -6.00 -15.00 0.97
N LYS A 239 -5.15 -15.31 -0.02
CA LYS A 239 -5.60 -15.65 -1.39
C LYS A 239 -6.47 -14.53 -1.98
N LEU A 240 -6.14 -13.27 -1.66
CA LEU A 240 -6.79 -12.06 -2.12
C LEU A 240 -5.71 -11.10 -2.63
N ASP A 241 -5.98 -10.45 -3.76
CA ASP A 241 -5.08 -9.47 -4.35
C ASP A 241 -5.43 -8.06 -3.81
N PRO A 242 -4.53 -7.39 -3.06
CA PRO A 242 -4.81 -6.07 -2.50
C PRO A 242 -5.06 -5.01 -3.59
N ALA A 243 -4.55 -5.21 -4.81
CA ALA A 243 -4.77 -4.30 -5.92
C ALA A 243 -6.25 -4.21 -6.36
N TRP A 244 -7.11 -5.10 -5.88
CA TRP A 244 -8.54 -5.11 -6.19
C TRP A 244 -9.37 -4.24 -5.23
N TYR A 245 -8.76 -3.82 -4.13
CA TYR A 245 -9.39 -3.06 -3.06
C TYR A 245 -8.99 -1.59 -3.15
N PHE A 246 -9.68 -0.73 -2.40
CA PHE A 246 -9.33 0.68 -2.28
C PHE A 246 -8.40 0.94 -1.08
N THR A 247 -8.52 0.16 0.00
CA THR A 247 -7.81 0.37 1.27
C THR A 247 -7.59 -0.96 2.02
N ALA A 248 -6.66 -0.97 2.99
CA ALA A 248 -6.42 -2.13 3.85
C ALA A 248 -7.66 -2.60 4.64
N PRO A 249 -8.52 -1.73 5.22
CA PRO A 249 -9.74 -2.17 5.89
C PRO A 249 -10.66 -3.03 5.00
N GLY A 250 -10.85 -2.65 3.73
CA GLY A 250 -11.66 -3.44 2.79
C GLY A 250 -11.05 -4.82 2.51
N LEU A 251 -9.73 -4.88 2.34
CA LEU A 251 -9.00 -6.14 2.20
C LEU A 251 -9.13 -7.02 3.45
N SER A 252 -8.96 -6.43 4.64
CA SER A 252 -9.05 -7.14 5.92
C SER A 252 -10.45 -7.68 6.17
N TRP A 253 -11.49 -6.93 5.80
CA TRP A 253 -12.88 -7.35 5.91
C TRP A 253 -13.16 -8.58 5.05
N ASP A 254 -12.77 -8.57 3.77
CA ASP A 254 -12.96 -9.71 2.87
C ASP A 254 -12.08 -10.90 3.28
N ALA A 255 -10.88 -10.65 3.80
CA ALA A 255 -10.03 -11.69 4.37
C ALA A 255 -10.70 -12.37 5.58
N MET A 256 -11.35 -11.59 6.45
CA MET A 256 -12.11 -12.10 7.60
C MET A 256 -13.32 -12.92 7.13
N LEU A 257 -14.14 -12.40 6.20
CA LEU A 257 -15.29 -13.12 5.65
C LEU A 257 -14.86 -14.44 4.99
N LYS A 258 -13.77 -14.42 4.22
CA LYS A 258 -13.24 -15.60 3.55
C LYS A 258 -12.74 -16.67 4.53
N LYS A 259 -12.05 -16.25 5.60
CA LYS A 259 -11.51 -17.17 6.61
C LYS A 259 -12.59 -17.78 7.49
N THR A 260 -13.51 -16.95 7.99
CA THR A 260 -14.57 -17.37 8.92
C THR A 260 -15.73 -18.05 8.20
N ARG A 261 -15.97 -17.69 6.92
CA ARG A 261 -17.14 -18.08 6.12
C ARG A 261 -18.47 -17.68 6.77
N VAL A 262 -18.44 -16.71 7.69
CA VAL A 262 -19.64 -16.16 8.31
C VAL A 262 -20.49 -15.50 7.24
N LYS A 263 -21.81 -15.70 7.32
CA LYS A 263 -22.79 -14.95 6.52
C LYS A 263 -23.36 -13.89 7.43
N LEU A 264 -23.16 -12.63 7.07
CA LEU A 264 -23.72 -11.51 7.80
C LEU A 264 -25.10 -11.21 7.25
N ASP A 265 -26.08 -11.08 8.14
CA ASP A 265 -27.41 -10.58 7.80
C ASP A 265 -27.38 -9.06 7.68
N LEU A 266 -28.23 -8.54 6.80
CA LEU A 266 -28.40 -7.10 6.64
C LEU A 266 -29.29 -6.56 7.76
N ILE A 267 -28.90 -5.45 8.37
CA ILE A 267 -29.76 -4.73 9.32
C ILE A 267 -30.80 -3.97 8.51
N HIS A 268 -32.05 -4.36 8.63
CA HIS A 268 -33.17 -3.75 7.91
C HIS A 268 -33.88 -2.64 8.70
N ASP A 269 -33.75 -2.65 10.03
CA ASP A 269 -34.41 -1.71 10.93
C ASP A 269 -33.47 -0.54 11.27
N ILE A 270 -33.94 0.69 11.03
CA ILE A 270 -33.21 1.91 11.33
C ILE A 270 -32.98 2.09 12.84
N ASP A 271 -33.89 1.63 13.68
CA ASP A 271 -33.76 1.77 15.14
C ASP A 271 -32.62 0.89 15.66
N MET A 272 -32.42 -0.29 15.06
CA MET A 272 -31.26 -1.15 15.34
C MET A 272 -29.94 -0.47 14.93
N VAL A 273 -29.90 0.17 13.76
CA VAL A 273 -28.72 0.92 13.31
C VAL A 273 -28.41 2.05 14.28
N LEU A 274 -29.39 2.87 14.63
CA LEU A 274 -29.24 3.98 15.57
C LEU A 274 -28.83 3.49 16.96
N MET A 275 -29.34 2.35 17.42
CA MET A 275 -28.93 1.74 18.68
C MET A 275 -27.44 1.39 18.68
N ILE A 276 -26.96 0.74 17.61
CA ILE A 276 -25.55 0.36 17.44
C ILE A 276 -24.68 1.61 17.39
N GLU A 277 -25.02 2.58 16.52
CA GLU A 277 -24.25 3.83 16.37
C GLU A 277 -24.14 4.60 17.68
N LYS A 278 -25.24 4.72 18.43
CA LYS A 278 -25.24 5.34 19.77
C LYS A 278 -24.41 4.58 20.79
N GLY A 279 -24.16 3.29 20.58
CA GLY A 279 -23.37 2.41 21.44
C GLY A 279 -21.86 2.45 21.15
N VAL A 280 -21.43 2.90 19.96
CA VAL A 280 -19.99 2.92 19.58
C VAL A 280 -19.21 3.86 20.49
N ARG A 281 -18.13 3.35 21.08
CA ARG A 281 -17.14 4.13 21.88
C ARG A 281 -15.73 3.85 21.36
N GLY A 282 -14.87 4.86 21.43
CA GLY A 282 -13.46 4.72 21.10
C GLY A 282 -12.64 4.15 22.28
N GLY A 283 -11.31 4.17 22.14
CA GLY A 283 -10.40 3.82 23.22
C GLY A 283 -10.54 4.76 24.42
N ILE A 284 -10.43 4.20 25.63
CA ILE A 284 -10.46 4.98 26.87
C ILE A 284 -9.16 5.79 26.97
N SER A 285 -9.30 7.11 27.10
CA SER A 285 -8.19 8.03 27.41
C SER A 285 -8.48 8.73 28.73
N GLN A 286 -7.54 8.65 29.67
CA GLN A 286 -7.67 9.25 31.00
C GLN A 286 -6.47 10.15 31.30
N CYS A 287 -6.75 11.43 31.59
CA CYS A 287 -5.76 12.34 32.15
C CYS A 287 -5.92 12.38 33.67
N CYS A 288 -4.90 11.92 34.39
CA CYS A 288 -4.87 11.95 35.85
C CYS A 288 -4.27 13.27 36.35
N ASN A 289 -4.90 13.93 37.32
CA ASN A 289 -4.39 15.19 37.92
C ASN A 289 -3.17 14.99 38.82
N ARG A 290 -2.91 13.76 39.29
CA ARG A 290 -1.74 13.47 40.15
C ARG A 290 -0.50 13.33 39.29
N TYR A 291 0.47 14.23 39.51
CA TYR A 291 1.78 14.19 38.89
C TYR A 291 2.74 13.32 39.72
N SER A 292 3.49 12.45 39.04
CA SER A 292 4.62 11.72 39.61
C SER A 292 5.79 11.80 38.65
N LYS A 293 6.99 12.11 39.17
CA LYS A 293 8.24 12.11 38.41
C LYS A 293 9.12 10.98 38.92
N ALA A 294 9.62 10.17 38.00
CA ALA A 294 10.61 9.14 38.32
C ALA A 294 11.90 9.78 38.88
N ASN A 295 12.45 9.22 39.95
CA ASN A 295 13.71 9.56 40.57
C ASN A 295 14.44 8.26 40.89
N ASN A 296 15.24 7.76 39.96
CA ASN A 296 16.05 6.56 40.19
C ASN A 296 17.45 6.73 39.59
N LYS A 297 18.39 5.94 40.10
CA LYS A 297 19.82 6.03 39.78
C LYS A 297 20.20 5.86 38.30
N TYR A 298 19.26 5.40 37.46
CA TYR A 298 19.49 5.21 36.03
C TYR A 298 19.13 6.45 35.20
N MET A 299 18.54 7.49 35.81
CA MET A 299 18.16 8.72 35.13
C MET A 299 19.28 9.75 35.15
N LYS A 300 19.39 10.55 34.08
CA LYS A 300 20.36 11.66 33.98
C LYS A 300 20.13 12.74 35.06
N GLU A 301 18.87 12.95 35.46
CA GLU A 301 18.45 13.95 36.46
C GLU A 301 18.24 13.35 37.86
N TYR A 302 18.92 12.24 38.18
CA TYR A 302 18.78 11.59 39.48
C TYR A 302 19.21 12.51 40.63
N ASP A 303 18.33 12.67 41.61
CA ASP A 303 18.60 13.42 42.84
C ASP A 303 18.75 12.46 44.01
N LYS A 304 20.00 12.32 44.49
CA LYS A 304 20.36 11.45 45.63
C LYS A 304 19.72 11.88 46.95
N ASN A 305 19.23 13.12 47.06
CA ASN A 305 18.61 13.66 48.27
C ASN A 305 17.09 13.42 48.31
N LYS A 306 16.51 12.85 47.24
CA LYS A 306 15.08 12.50 47.16
C LYS A 306 14.89 10.99 47.21
N GLU A 307 13.70 10.57 47.64
CA GLU A 307 13.32 9.17 47.67
C GLU A 307 13.37 8.54 46.27
N SER A 308 13.83 7.30 46.20
CA SER A 308 13.94 6.55 44.95
C SER A 308 12.56 6.04 44.52
N ASN A 309 12.14 6.34 43.30
CA ASN A 309 10.90 5.82 42.74
C ASN A 309 11.06 5.48 41.24
N TYR A 310 10.16 4.60 40.76
CA TYR A 310 10.18 4.09 39.40
C TYR A 310 8.79 4.26 38.79
N LEU A 311 8.77 4.53 37.48
CA LEU A 311 7.55 4.51 36.67
C LEU A 311 7.62 3.28 35.76
N MET A 312 6.52 2.53 35.71
CA MET A 312 6.38 1.38 34.83
C MET A 312 5.43 1.75 33.70
N TYR A 313 5.87 1.56 32.46
CA TYR A 313 5.03 1.68 31.27
C TYR A 313 4.59 0.28 30.86
N LEU A 314 3.28 0.06 30.79
CA LEU A 314 2.68 -1.18 30.34
C LEU A 314 1.86 -0.91 29.09
N ASP A 315 2.06 -1.73 28.07
CA ASP A 315 1.35 -1.64 26.79
C ASP A 315 0.80 -3.02 26.42
N ALA A 316 -0.48 -3.07 26.08
CA ALA A 316 -1.14 -4.31 25.72
C ALA A 316 -0.90 -4.61 24.23
N ASN A 317 -0.09 -5.64 23.96
CA ASN A 317 0.14 -6.12 22.61
C ASN A 317 -1.17 -6.51 21.93
N ASN A 318 -1.51 -5.84 20.84
CA ASN A 318 -2.68 -6.15 20.01
C ASN A 318 -4.04 -6.08 20.74
N LEU A 319 -4.21 -5.07 21.60
CA LEU A 319 -5.39 -4.88 22.47
C LEU A 319 -6.75 -5.14 21.78
N TYR A 320 -6.97 -4.56 20.60
CA TYR A 320 -8.27 -4.68 19.91
C TYR A 320 -8.60 -6.09 19.43
N VAL A 321 -7.59 -6.90 19.09
CA VAL A 321 -7.84 -8.30 18.66
C VAL A 321 -8.10 -9.21 19.86
N ILE A 322 -7.60 -8.84 21.04
CA ILE A 322 -7.79 -9.61 22.27
C ILE A 322 -9.13 -9.27 22.95
N GLY A 323 -9.54 -8.00 22.90
CA GLY A 323 -10.66 -7.48 23.68
C GLY A 323 -12.02 -7.38 22.97
N LEU A 324 -12.11 -7.73 21.70
CA LEU A 324 -13.35 -7.78 20.91
C LEU A 324 -13.71 -9.22 20.55
#